data_AF-A0A969U0J4-F1
#
_entry.id   AF-A0A969U0J4-F1
#
_cell.length_a   1.000
_cell.length_b   1.000
_cell.length_c   1.000
_cell.angle_alpha   90.00
_cell.angle_beta   90.00
_cell.angle_gamma   90.00
#
_symmetry.space_group_name_H-M   'P 1'
#
loop_
_entity.id
_entity.type
_entity.pdbx_description
1 polymer ?
#
loop_
_entity_poly.entity_id
_entity_poly.type
_entity_poly.pdbx_seq_one_letter_code
_entity_poly.pdbx_strand_id
1 'polypeptide(L)'
;MQLEVRKKFAQVVRELRGSQGYREFARKIGISHPTVGAWENLKGIPDTESLRKIASLRGETLEEFEAFLGGNCKPDQIQRVIQQIQIMSDIELAIVLKAIAKRLEEINEITNNI
;
A
#
# COMPACT_ATOMS: atom_id res chain seq x y z
N MET A 1 19.72 -3.76 -4.09
CA MET A 1 18.72 -3.06 -3.24
C MET A 1 19.43 -2.34 -2.10
N GLN A 2 19.15 -1.05 -1.84
CA GLN A 2 19.81 -0.28 -0.77
C GLN A 2 19.38 -0.74 0.63
N LEU A 3 20.14 -0.40 1.69
CA LEU A 3 19.87 -0.85 3.06
C LEU A 3 18.51 -0.38 3.60
N GLU A 4 18.14 0.88 3.39
CA GLU A 4 16.86 1.42 3.86
C GLU A 4 15.65 0.75 3.17
N VAL A 5 15.78 0.48 1.88
CA VAL A 5 14.78 -0.29 1.10
C VAL A 5 14.61 -1.70 1.67
N ARG A 6 15.71 -2.37 2.06
CA ARG A 6 15.67 -3.68 2.72
C ARG A 6 15.01 -3.63 4.09
N LYS A 7 15.27 -2.60 4.90
CA LYS A 7 14.61 -2.42 6.20
C LYS A 7 13.11 -2.26 6.05
N LYS A 8 12.68 -1.43 5.09
CA LYS A 8 11.26 -1.20 4.79
C LYS A 8 10.57 -2.48 4.31
N PHE A 9 11.21 -3.23 3.41
CA PHE A 9 10.71 -4.54 2.99
C PHE A 9 10.58 -5.52 4.15
N ALA A 10 11.62 -5.64 4.99
CA ALA A 10 11.61 -6.53 6.15
C ALA A 10 10.50 -6.17 7.15
N GLN A 11 10.24 -4.88 7.35
CA GLN A 11 9.13 -4.41 8.17
C GLN A 11 7.79 -4.84 7.59
N VAL A 12 7.56 -4.62 6.29
CA VAL A 12 6.33 -5.06 5.61
C VAL A 12 6.10 -6.55 5.77
N VAL A 13 7.14 -7.38 5.56
CA VAL A 13 7.04 -8.83 5.71
C VAL A 13 6.61 -9.20 7.14
N ARG A 14 7.18 -8.53 8.15
CA ARG A 14 6.83 -8.76 9.56
C ARG A 14 5.39 -8.35 9.88
N GLU A 15 4.93 -7.22 9.33
CA GLU A 15 3.56 -6.74 9.48
C GLU A 15 2.54 -7.70 8.84
N LEU A 16 2.80 -8.14 7.60
CA LEU A 16 1.94 -9.09 6.88
C LEU A 16 1.91 -10.47 7.54
N ARG A 17 3.02 -10.90 8.15
CA ARG A 17 3.07 -12.14 8.92
C ARG A 17 2.30 -12.01 10.24
N GLY A 18 2.33 -10.85 10.88
CA GLY A 18 1.69 -10.64 12.18
C GLY A 18 2.14 -11.66 13.22
N SER A 19 1.19 -12.36 13.83
CA SER A 19 1.45 -13.43 14.81
C SER A 19 1.72 -14.80 14.19
N GLN A 20 1.58 -14.96 12.87
CA GLN A 20 1.79 -16.25 12.21
C GLN A 20 3.24 -16.71 12.35
N GLY A 21 3.43 -18.01 12.52
CA GLY A 21 4.76 -18.60 12.44
C GLY A 21 5.33 -18.48 11.03
N TYR A 22 6.66 -18.46 10.90
CA TYR A 22 7.33 -18.38 9.60
C TYR A 22 6.87 -19.47 8.61
N ARG A 23 6.54 -20.68 9.08
CA ARG A 23 6.16 -21.81 8.20
C ARG A 23 4.76 -21.60 7.63
N GLU A 24 3.88 -21.12 8.49
CA GLU A 24 2.49 -20.84 8.15
C GLU A 24 2.41 -19.72 7.11
N PHE A 25 3.13 -18.62 7.37
CA PHE A 25 3.19 -17.50 6.43
C PHE A 25 3.87 -17.88 5.12
N ALA A 26 5.01 -18.57 5.17
CA ALA A 26 5.72 -19.02 3.97
C ALA A 26 4.83 -19.92 3.08
N ARG A 27 4.05 -20.82 3.69
CA ARG A 27 3.06 -21.64 2.99
C ARG A 27 1.95 -20.79 2.36
N LYS A 28 1.41 -19.80 3.09
CA LYS A 28 0.37 -18.89 2.58
C LYS A 28 0.79 -18.15 1.31
N ILE A 29 2.07 -17.78 1.21
CA ILE A 29 2.59 -16.98 0.10
C ILE A 29 3.37 -17.83 -0.93
N GLY A 30 3.46 -19.14 -0.70
CA GLY A 30 4.13 -20.09 -1.59
C GLY A 30 5.64 -19.86 -1.73
N ILE A 31 6.36 -19.66 -0.61
CA ILE A 31 7.83 -19.59 -0.57
C ILE A 31 8.40 -20.46 0.55
N SER A 32 9.73 -20.57 0.64
CA SER A 32 10.39 -21.33 1.71
C SER A 32 10.38 -20.56 3.05
N HIS A 33 10.17 -21.27 4.16
CA HIS A 33 10.27 -20.69 5.51
C HIS A 33 11.61 -19.98 5.78
N PRO A 34 12.78 -20.58 5.47
CA PRO A 34 14.07 -19.91 5.66
C PRO A 34 14.16 -18.57 4.93
N THR A 35 13.54 -18.45 3.76
CA THR A 35 13.52 -17.21 2.97
C THR A 35 12.81 -16.07 3.71
N VAL A 36 11.64 -16.33 4.33
CA VAL A 36 10.92 -15.32 5.14
C VAL A 36 11.78 -14.84 6.30
N GLY A 37 12.39 -15.79 7.03
CA GLY A 37 13.24 -15.46 8.17
C GLY A 37 14.49 -14.68 7.74
N ALA A 38 15.08 -15.01 6.59
CA ALA A 38 16.20 -14.26 6.04
C ALA A 38 15.81 -12.80 5.78
N TRP A 39 14.70 -12.57 5.08
CA TRP A 39 14.22 -11.22 4.76
C TRP A 39 13.99 -10.36 6.01
N GLU A 40 13.30 -10.88 7.03
CA GLU A 40 13.05 -10.14 8.28
C GLU A 40 14.33 -9.76 9.04
N ASN A 41 15.40 -10.54 8.86
CA ASN A 41 16.70 -10.33 9.47
C ASN A 41 17.67 -9.58 8.54
N LEU A 42 17.17 -8.96 7.46
CA LEU A 42 17.96 -8.24 6.46
C LEU A 42 19.00 -9.10 5.73
N LYS A 43 18.79 -10.42 5.74
CA LYS A 43 19.61 -11.40 5.05
C LYS A 43 18.92 -11.79 3.74
N GLY A 44 19.69 -11.83 2.66
CA GLY A 44 19.15 -12.13 1.33
C GLY A 44 18.40 -10.95 0.69
N ILE A 45 18.15 -11.06 -0.61
CA ILE A 45 17.47 -10.07 -1.42
C ILE A 45 16.29 -10.80 -2.07
N PRO A 46 15.04 -10.31 -1.93
CA PRO A 46 13.90 -10.91 -2.63
C PRO A 46 14.08 -10.75 -4.13
N ASP A 47 13.67 -11.75 -4.90
CA ASP A 47 13.52 -11.64 -6.34
C ASP A 47 12.21 -10.95 -6.72
N THR A 48 12.03 -10.67 -8.00
CA THR A 48 10.85 -10.00 -8.54
C THR A 48 9.56 -10.78 -8.25
N GLU A 49 9.58 -12.11 -8.33
CA GLU A 49 8.42 -12.95 -8.01
C GLU A 49 8.02 -12.83 -6.53
N SER A 50 9.00 -12.81 -5.64
CA SER A 50 8.80 -12.61 -4.20
C SER A 50 8.24 -11.22 -3.90
N LEU A 51 8.77 -10.19 -4.55
CA LEU A 51 8.24 -8.82 -4.43
C LEU A 51 6.79 -8.76 -4.89
N ARG A 52 6.45 -9.39 -6.03
CA ARG A 52 5.08 -9.43 -6.54
C ARG A 52 4.13 -10.14 -5.57
N LYS A 53 4.54 -11.27 -5.00
CA LYS A 53 3.74 -11.98 -3.99
C LYS A 53 3.44 -11.11 -2.77
N ILE A 54 4.43 -10.36 -2.29
CA ILE A 54 4.25 -9.44 -1.17
C ILE A 54 3.35 -8.25 -1.54
N ALA A 55 3.52 -7.68 -2.74
CA ALA A 55 2.66 -6.61 -3.27
C ALA A 55 1.19 -7.07 -3.35
N SER A 56 0.94 -8.25 -3.93
CA SER A 56 -0.41 -8.79 -4.07
C SER A 56 -1.09 -9.04 -2.71
N LEU A 57 -0.36 -9.40 -1.66
CA LEU A 57 -0.92 -9.53 -0.30
C LEU A 57 -1.34 -8.19 0.30
N ARG A 58 -0.76 -7.09 -0.17
CA ARG A 58 -1.11 -5.71 0.22
C ARG A 58 -2.21 -5.12 -0.65
N GLY A 59 -2.62 -5.82 -1.71
CA GLY A 59 -3.54 -5.28 -2.72
C GLY A 59 -2.89 -4.26 -3.66
N GLU A 60 -1.57 -4.31 -3.81
CA GLU A 60 -0.78 -3.40 -4.66
C GLU A 60 -0.23 -4.16 -5.89
N THR A 61 0.01 -3.42 -6.97
CA THR A 61 0.84 -3.86 -8.10
C THR A 61 2.32 -3.91 -7.71
N LEU A 62 3.14 -4.60 -8.51
CA LEU A 62 4.59 -4.66 -8.27
C LEU A 62 5.21 -3.26 -8.33
N GLU A 63 4.79 -2.46 -9.31
CA GLU A 63 5.28 -1.10 -9.56
C GLU A 63 4.96 -0.15 -8.38
N GLU A 64 3.75 -0.21 -7.85
CA GLU A 64 3.34 0.55 -6.66
C GLU A 64 4.17 0.16 -5.43
N PHE A 65 4.39 -1.15 -5.25
CA PHE A 65 5.16 -1.66 -4.13
C PHE A 65 6.65 -1.29 -4.24
N GLU A 66 7.24 -1.36 -5.44
CA GLU A 66 8.62 -0.91 -5.69
C GLU A 66 8.79 0.60 -5.48
N ALA A 67 7.82 1.41 -5.92
CA ALA A 67 7.79 2.84 -5.65
C ALA A 67 7.70 3.13 -4.14
N PHE A 68 6.88 2.37 -3.41
CA PHE A 68 6.79 2.44 -1.95
C PHE A 68 8.12 2.09 -1.29
N LEU A 69 8.73 0.98 -1.67
CA LEU A 69 10.02 0.53 -1.14
C LEU A 69 11.15 1.51 -1.42
N GLY A 70 11.19 2.09 -2.63
CA GLY A 70 12.19 3.07 -3.05
C GLY A 70 12.05 4.46 -2.40
N GLY A 71 11.01 4.69 -1.60
CA GLY A 71 10.73 6.01 -1.03
C GLY A 71 10.19 7.02 -2.04
N ASN A 72 9.81 6.56 -3.22
CA ASN A 72 9.22 7.39 -4.29
C ASN A 72 7.71 7.60 -4.11
N CYS A 73 7.08 7.01 -3.09
CA CYS A 73 5.72 7.34 -2.71
C CYS A 73 5.67 8.68 -1.96
N LYS A 74 5.41 9.77 -2.70
CA LYS A 74 4.35 10.65 -2.23
C LYS A 74 3.08 9.79 -2.27
N PRO A 75 2.30 9.68 -1.17
CA PRO A 75 1.02 9.01 -1.28
C PRO A 75 0.25 9.71 -2.41
N ASP A 76 -0.34 8.93 -3.32
CA ASP A 76 -1.11 9.49 -4.41
C ASP A 76 -2.07 10.53 -3.83
N GLN A 77 -2.21 11.67 -4.50
CA GLN A 77 -2.91 12.82 -3.94
C GLN A 77 -4.30 12.43 -3.44
N ILE A 78 -4.95 11.50 -4.14
CA ILE A 78 -6.24 10.91 -3.76
C ILE A 78 -6.13 10.07 -2.49
N GLN A 79 -5.11 9.22 -2.35
CA GLN A 79 -4.91 8.42 -1.14
C GLN A 79 -4.68 9.29 0.10
N ARG A 80 -4.00 10.44 -0.04
CA ARG A 80 -3.86 11.41 1.06
C ARG A 80 -5.20 12.01 1.46
N VAL A 81 -6.03 12.35 0.48
CA VAL A 81 -7.37 12.89 0.72
C VAL A 81 -8.24 11.85 1.42
N ILE A 82 -8.20 10.58 0.98
CA ILE A 82 -8.94 9.48 1.62
C ILE A 82 -8.54 9.32 3.09
N GLN A 83 -7.24 9.31 3.39
CA GLN A 83 -6.75 9.20 4.76
C GLN A 83 -7.17 10.38 5.64
N GLN A 84 -7.22 11.59 5.09
CA GLN A 84 -7.69 12.77 5.81
C GLN A 84 -9.19 12.69 6.11
N ILE A 85 -10.01 12.27 5.14
CA ILE A 85 -11.46 12.10 5.32
C ILE A 85 -11.79 11.15 6.47
N GLN A 86 -11.00 10.08 6.65
CA GLN A 86 -11.23 9.08 7.70
C GLN A 86 -11.03 9.59 9.13
N ILE A 87 -10.28 10.68 9.33
CA ILE A 87 -9.96 11.24 10.65
C ILE A 87 -10.64 12.59 10.91
N MET A 88 -11.46 13.08 9.98
CA MET A 88 -12.21 14.32 10.10
C MET A 88 -13.37 14.19 11.10
N SER A 89 -13.72 15.31 11.73
CA SER A 89 -14.99 15.43 12.46
C SER A 89 -16.20 15.41 11.51
N ASP A 90 -17.38 15.10 12.03
CA ASP A 90 -18.62 15.07 11.23
C ASP A 90 -18.88 16.40 10.49
N ILE A 91 -18.49 17.53 11.10
CA ILE A 91 -18.64 18.86 10.51
C ILE A 91 -17.69 19.03 9.32
N GLU A 92 -16.42 18.66 9.48
CA GLU A 92 -15.43 18.74 8.40
C GLU A 92 -15.78 17.81 7.24
N LEU A 93 -16.27 16.60 7.56
CA LEU A 93 -16.76 15.65 6.57
C LEU A 93 -17.93 16.22 5.77
N ALA A 94 -18.90 16.86 6.43
CA ALA A 94 -20.04 17.50 5.76
C ALA A 94 -19.61 18.62 4.80
N ILE A 95 -18.57 19.39 5.16
CA ILE A 95 -18.00 20.43 4.29
C ILE A 95 -17.37 19.81 3.04
N VAL A 96 -16.58 18.75 3.20
CA VAL A 96 -15.96 18.03 2.07
C VAL A 96 -17.03 17.44 1.15
N LEU A 97 -18.06 16.80 1.73
CA LEU A 97 -19.18 16.24 0.97
C LEU A 97 -19.87 17.31 0.12
N LYS A 98 -20.16 18.48 0.70
CA LYS A 98 -20.78 19.60 -0.01
C LYS A 98 -19.93 20.09 -1.19
N ALA A 99 -18.61 20.17 -1.01
CA ALA A 99 -17.70 20.58 -2.07
C ALA A 99 -17.66 19.58 -3.24
N ILE A 100 -17.68 18.27 -2.94
CA ILE A 100 -17.74 17.22 -3.95
C ILE A 100 -19.07 17.27 -4.72
N ALA A 101 -20.20 17.38 -4.02
CA ALA A 101 -21.52 17.47 -4.64
C ALA A 101 -21.60 18.64 -5.64
N LYS A 102 -21.15 19.83 -5.23
CA LYS A 102 -21.09 21.01 -6.11
C LYS A 102 -20.26 20.76 -7.37
N ARG A 103 -19.10 20.12 -7.24
CA ARG A 103 -18.23 19.84 -8.40
C ARG A 103 -18.89 18.87 -9.38
N LEU A 104 -19.65 17.90 -8.88
CA LEU A 104 -20.38 16.94 -9.71
C LEU A 104 -21.54 17.60 -10.46
N GLU A 105 -22.26 18.54 -9.82
CA GLU A 105 -23.29 19.35 -10.47
C GLU A 105 -22.72 20.13 -11.66
N GLU A 106 -21.58 20.82 -11.46
CA GLU A 106 -20.90 21.56 -12.53
C GLU A 106 -20.48 20.67 -13.71
N ILE A 107 -20.06 19.42 -13.47
CA ILE A 107 -19.74 18.46 -14.55
C ILE A 107 -20.99 18.03 -15.29
N ASN A 108 -22.09 17.83 -14.57
CA ASN A 108 -23.37 17.40 -15.15
C ASN A 108 -23.99 18.51 -16.01
N GLU A 109 -23.86 19.78 -15.61
CA GLU A 109 -24.31 20.92 -16.43
C GLU A 109 -23.52 21.08 -17.73
N ILE A 110 -22.21 20.78 -17.73
CA ILE A 110 -21.38 20.81 -18.94
C ILE A 110 -21.76 19.67 -19.90
N THR A 111 -22.01 18.48 -19.37
CA THR A 111 -22.33 17.29 -20.18
C THR A 111 -23.75 17.31 -20.76
N ASN A 112 -24.70 18.01 -20.13
CA ASN A 112 -26.06 18.17 -20.66
C ASN A 112 -26.22 19.35 -21.66
N ASN A 113 -25.17 20.14 -21.88
CA ASN A 113 -25.17 21.28 -22.81
C ASN A 113 -24.31 21.02 -24.09
N ILE A 114 -23.94 19.76 -24.35
CA ILE A 114 -23.23 19.29 -25.56
C ILE A 114 -24.14 18.31 -26.28
#